data_AF-A0A9Q1G5M6-F1
#
_entry.id   AF-A0A9Q1G5M6-F1
#
_cell.length_a   1.000
_cell.length_b   1.000
_cell.length_c   1.000
_cell.angle_alpha   90.00
_cell.angle_beta   90.00
_cell.angle_gamma   90.00
#
_symmetry.space_group_name_H-M   'P 1'
#
loop_
_entity.id
_entity.type
_entity.pdbx_description
1 polymer ?
#
loop_
_entity_poly.entity_id
_entity_poly.type
_entity_poly.pdbx_seq_one_letter_code
_entity_poly.pdbx_strand_id
1 'polypeptide(L)'
;MVTHRGENRNSHITGRSVHNQRIERLWRDVYVHVLDPFHCLFQDLEMEGFLNPDDEVHLFALHWAFHPHLQRHLVMFQDAWNNHKLRTTGSQSPLQLWLQFQDLVDPVEVEEDYGIDWEGPYSSNIDSVPVPEVCLGRELSAQQLARLTPPSASFADALDVYIDTVQRVNQIT
;
A
#
# COMPACT_ATOMS: atom_id res chain seq x y z
N MET A 1 17.33 1.46 -24.29
CA MET A 1 16.24 2.36 -24.74
C MET A 1 16.78 3.42 -25.71
N VAL A 2 17.77 4.23 -25.32
CA VAL A 2 18.46 5.20 -26.21
C VAL A 2 19.08 4.54 -27.45
N THR A 3 19.81 3.43 -27.27
CA THR A 3 20.42 2.65 -28.35
C THR A 3 19.44 2.02 -29.35
N HIS A 4 18.18 1.79 -28.96
CA HIS A 4 17.17 1.18 -29.83
C HIS A 4 16.12 2.19 -30.35
N ARG A 5 15.98 3.37 -29.74
CA ARG A 5 14.89 4.33 -30.02
C ARG A 5 15.36 5.76 -30.35
N GLY A 6 16.67 6.03 -30.31
CA GLY A 6 17.28 7.33 -30.65
C GLY A 6 17.49 8.24 -29.44
N GLU A 7 18.43 9.19 -29.58
CA GLU A 7 18.72 10.24 -28.60
C GLU A 7 17.70 11.41 -28.70
N ASN A 8 17.56 12.23 -27.64
CA ASN A 8 16.72 13.44 -27.60
C ASN A 8 15.20 13.27 -27.84
N ARG A 9 14.60 12.17 -27.35
CA ARG A 9 13.13 12.01 -27.36
C ARG A 9 12.43 12.35 -26.04
N ASN A 10 13.16 12.83 -25.03
CA ASN A 10 12.70 13.00 -23.64
C ASN A 10 11.96 11.78 -23.04
N SER A 11 12.06 10.61 -23.68
CA SER A 11 11.29 9.40 -23.32
C SER A 11 11.89 8.62 -22.16
N HIS A 12 12.91 9.18 -21.50
CA HIS A 12 13.66 8.54 -20.43
C HIS A 12 14.35 9.63 -19.60
N ILE A 13 13.96 9.74 -18.34
CA ILE A 13 14.61 10.63 -17.37
C ILE A 13 15.96 10.00 -17.01
N THR A 14 17.05 10.63 -17.48
CA THR A 14 18.42 10.18 -17.22
C THR A 14 18.99 10.94 -16.03
N GLY A 15 19.26 10.25 -14.93
CA GLY A 15 19.87 10.84 -13.74
C GLY A 15 19.96 9.83 -12.59
N ARG A 16 20.83 10.08 -11.61
CA ARG A 16 20.84 9.29 -10.38
C ARG A 16 19.57 9.63 -9.59
N SER A 17 18.67 8.66 -9.39
CA SER A 17 17.48 8.78 -8.52
C SER A 17 17.88 8.79 -7.03
N VAL A 18 18.79 9.70 -6.65
CA VAL A 18 19.32 9.80 -5.29
C VAL A 18 18.48 10.70 -4.39
N HIS A 19 17.57 11.48 -4.97
CA HIS A 19 16.72 12.41 -4.22
C HIS A 19 15.53 11.70 -3.55
N ASN A 20 15.13 10.53 -4.05
CA ASN A 20 13.99 9.75 -3.54
C ASN A 20 14.39 8.77 -2.41
N GLN A 21 15.65 8.76 -1.98
CA GLN A 21 16.18 7.77 -1.03
C GLN A 21 15.42 7.72 0.30
N ARG A 22 14.90 8.87 0.77
CA ARG A 22 14.18 8.94 2.06
C ARG A 22 12.84 8.22 2.01
N ILE A 23 12.05 8.44 0.95
CA ILE A 23 10.77 7.75 0.79
C ILE A 23 10.99 6.28 0.43
N GLU A 24 12.03 5.94 -0.34
CA GLU A 24 12.41 4.55 -0.60
C GLU A 24 12.81 3.81 0.69
N ARG A 25 13.53 4.48 1.60
CA ARG A 25 13.84 3.91 2.92
C ARG A 25 12.57 3.67 3.73
N LEU A 26 11.65 4.63 3.76
CA LEU A 26 10.36 4.46 4.45
C LEU A 26 9.58 3.29 3.88
N TRP A 27 9.48 3.16 2.56
CA TRP A 27 8.80 2.04 1.90
C TRP A 27 9.43 0.69 2.25
N ARG A 28 10.76 0.61 2.34
CA ARG A 28 11.44 -0.59 2.83
C ARG A 28 11.05 -0.91 4.28
N ASP A 29 11.01 0.10 5.14
CA ASP A 29 10.67 -0.10 6.55
C ASP A 29 9.18 -0.52 6.71
N VAL A 30 8.26 0.06 5.92
CA VAL A 30 6.86 -0.40 5.83
C VAL A 30 6.79 -1.85 5.37
N TYR A 31 7.51 -2.22 4.30
CA TYR A 31 7.52 -3.59 3.82
C TYR A 31 8.00 -4.56 4.90
N VAL A 32 9.19 -4.33 5.46
CA VAL A 32 9.82 -5.23 6.43
C VAL A 32 9.01 -5.36 7.71
N HIS A 33 8.43 -4.26 8.21
CA HIS A 33 7.76 -4.25 9.51
C HIS A 33 6.26 -4.51 9.45
N VAL A 34 5.62 -4.29 8.30
CA VAL A 34 4.18 -4.43 8.14
C VAL A 34 3.81 -5.50 7.13
N LEU A 35 4.34 -5.43 5.90
CA LEU A 35 3.82 -6.21 4.77
C LEU A 35 4.45 -7.61 4.66
N ASP A 36 5.69 -7.79 5.08
CA ASP A 36 6.43 -9.04 4.95
C ASP A 36 5.69 -10.26 5.56
N PRO A 37 5.08 -10.17 6.76
CA PRO A 37 4.29 -11.27 7.31
C PRO A 37 3.06 -11.63 6.47
N PHE A 38 2.36 -10.64 5.91
CA PHE A 38 1.19 -10.88 5.05
C PHE A 38 1.63 -11.45 3.71
N HIS A 39 2.72 -10.94 3.15
CA HIS A 39 3.29 -11.42 1.91
C HIS A 39 3.69 -12.90 2.03
N CYS A 40 4.41 -13.28 3.09
CA CYS A 40 4.76 -14.69 3.33
C CYS A 40 3.51 -15.55 3.51
N LEU A 41 2.56 -15.10 4.35
CA LEU A 41 1.32 -15.82 4.58
C LEU A 41 0.53 -16.07 3.28
N PHE A 42 0.36 -15.05 2.45
CA PHE A 42 -0.41 -15.17 1.21
C PHE A 42 0.30 -16.04 0.17
N GLN A 43 1.64 -15.96 0.10
CA GLN A 43 2.42 -16.88 -0.73
C GLN A 43 2.28 -18.33 -0.26
N ASP A 44 2.33 -18.58 1.05
CA ASP A 44 2.14 -19.92 1.60
C ASP A 44 0.73 -20.45 1.30
N LEU A 45 -0.30 -19.61 1.45
CA LEU A 45 -1.68 -19.98 1.10
C LEU A 45 -1.86 -20.28 -0.39
N GLU A 46 -1.20 -19.54 -1.28
CA GLU A 46 -1.21 -19.79 -2.72
C GLU A 46 -0.49 -21.11 -3.04
N MET A 47 0.71 -21.33 -2.48
CA MET A 47 1.50 -22.54 -2.70
C MET A 47 0.78 -23.81 -2.20
N GLU A 48 0.06 -23.72 -1.09
CA GLU A 48 -0.72 -24.83 -0.53
C GLU A 48 -2.08 -25.02 -1.21
N GLY A 49 -2.48 -24.10 -2.10
CA GLY A 49 -3.74 -24.16 -2.85
C GLY A 49 -4.97 -23.71 -2.05
N PHE A 50 -4.79 -23.01 -0.93
CA PHE A 50 -5.87 -22.40 -0.15
C PHE A 50 -6.29 -21.02 -0.69
N LEU A 51 -5.43 -20.36 -1.44
CA LEU A 51 -5.68 -19.07 -2.09
C LEU A 51 -5.55 -19.22 -3.60
N ASN A 52 -6.59 -18.81 -4.34
CA ASN A 52 -6.54 -18.64 -5.78
C ASN A 52 -6.58 -17.14 -6.12
N PRO A 53 -5.48 -16.52 -6.58
CA PRO A 53 -5.44 -15.09 -6.90
C PRO A 53 -6.27 -14.71 -8.13
N ASP A 54 -6.62 -15.69 -8.98
CA ASP A 54 -7.45 -15.48 -10.17
C ASP A 54 -8.96 -15.57 -9.85
N ASP A 55 -9.33 -15.86 -8.59
CA ASP A 55 -10.72 -16.00 -8.16
C ASP A 55 -11.17 -14.79 -7.31
N GLU A 56 -12.14 -14.05 -7.83
CA GLU A 56 -12.73 -12.87 -7.19
C GLU A 56 -13.33 -13.18 -5.80
N VAL A 57 -13.84 -14.39 -5.57
CA VAL A 57 -14.36 -14.81 -4.26
C VAL A 57 -13.23 -14.89 -3.24
N HIS A 58 -12.10 -15.46 -3.65
CA HIS A 58 -10.91 -15.55 -2.82
C HIS A 58 -10.33 -14.16 -2.53
N LEU A 59 -10.23 -13.28 -3.53
CA LEU A 59 -9.78 -11.89 -3.35
C LEU A 59 -10.69 -11.12 -2.39
N PHE A 60 -12.01 -11.25 -2.54
CA PHE A 60 -12.99 -10.62 -1.66
C PHE A 60 -12.85 -11.12 -0.22
N ALA A 61 -12.81 -12.44 -0.02
CA ALA A 61 -12.67 -13.05 1.30
C ALA A 61 -11.35 -12.65 1.98
N LEU A 62 -10.27 -12.58 1.20
CA LEU A 62 -8.96 -12.15 1.68
C LEU A 62 -8.97 -10.69 2.12
N HIS A 63 -9.57 -9.79 1.34
CA HIS A 63 -9.78 -8.41 1.76
C HIS A 63 -10.66 -8.31 3.00
N TRP A 64 -11.78 -9.04 3.05
CA TRP A 64 -12.70 -9.02 4.20
C TRP A 64 -11.99 -9.43 5.50
N ALA A 65 -11.21 -10.52 5.46
CA ALA A 65 -10.52 -11.05 6.63
C ALA A 65 -9.28 -10.23 7.01
N PHE A 66 -8.40 -9.92 6.06
CA PHE A 66 -7.06 -9.40 6.36
C PHE A 66 -6.91 -7.88 6.23
N HIS A 67 -7.78 -7.17 5.50
CA HIS A 67 -7.67 -5.72 5.35
C HIS A 67 -7.70 -4.97 6.70
N PRO A 68 -8.59 -5.31 7.66
CA PRO A 68 -8.59 -4.66 8.97
C PRO A 68 -7.29 -4.90 9.76
N HIS A 69 -6.67 -6.07 9.60
CA HIS A 69 -5.40 -6.40 10.24
C HIS A 69 -4.24 -5.61 9.62
N LEU A 70 -4.20 -5.53 8.29
CA LEU A 70 -3.20 -4.75 7.57
C LEU A 70 -3.30 -3.27 7.97
N GLN A 71 -4.51 -2.71 7.99
CA GLN A 71 -4.76 -1.34 8.43
C GLN A 71 -4.28 -1.13 9.88
N ARG A 72 -4.58 -2.08 10.78
CA ARG A 72 -4.12 -2.02 12.18
C ARG A 72 -2.60 -2.02 12.29
N HIS A 73 -1.91 -2.87 11.52
CA HIS A 73 -0.45 -2.92 11.52
C HIS A 73 0.16 -1.64 10.94
N LEU A 74 -0.43 -1.06 9.89
CA LEU A 74 -0.01 0.23 9.34
C LEU A 74 -0.16 1.37 10.34
N VAL A 75 -1.27 1.42 11.10
CA VAL A 75 -1.47 2.43 12.16
C VAL A 75 -0.42 2.26 13.26
N MET A 76 -0.19 1.03 13.72
CA MET A 76 0.85 0.76 14.72
C MET A 76 2.25 1.14 14.23
N PHE A 77 2.57 0.86 12.96
CA PHE A 77 3.81 1.28 12.34
C PHE A 77 3.92 2.80 12.26
N GLN A 78 2.86 3.49 11.83
CA GLN A 78 2.82 4.95 11.77
C GLN A 78 3.09 5.56 13.16
N ASP A 79 2.44 5.06 14.20
CA ASP A 79 2.65 5.55 15.57
C ASP A 79 4.08 5.30 16.04
N ALA A 80 4.62 4.09 15.83
CA ALA A 80 5.99 3.76 16.20
C ALA A 80 7.01 4.60 15.41
N TRP A 81 6.80 4.75 14.11
CA TRP A 81 7.65 5.53 13.23
C TRP A 81 7.61 7.03 13.57
N ASN A 82 6.45 7.60 13.87
CA ASN A 82 6.38 9.02 14.21
C ASN A 82 7.03 9.34 15.57
N ASN A 83 7.09 8.36 16.48
CA ASN A 83 7.62 8.53 17.84
C ASN A 83 9.02 7.94 18.06
N HIS A 84 9.62 7.25 17.08
CA HIS A 84 10.97 6.70 17.26
C HIS A 84 12.04 7.79 17.35
N LYS A 85 13.11 7.52 18.11
CA LYS A 85 14.19 8.50 18.32
C LYS A 85 15.17 8.47 17.15
N LEU A 86 15.40 9.62 16.54
CA LEU A 86 16.43 9.78 15.51
C LEU A 86 17.77 10.15 16.14
N ARG A 87 18.78 9.31 15.94
CA ARG A 87 20.12 9.52 16.50
C ARG A 87 20.78 10.81 16.00
N THR A 88 20.53 11.18 14.75
CA THR A 88 21.15 12.33 14.07
C THR A 88 20.60 13.68 14.51
N THR A 89 19.42 13.71 15.15
CA THR A 89 18.73 14.93 15.59
C THR A 89 18.56 14.92 17.11
N GLY A 90 19.63 14.60 17.84
CA GLY A 90 19.63 14.68 19.31
C GLY A 90 18.62 13.75 19.99
N SER A 91 18.23 12.64 19.35
CA SER A 91 17.18 11.72 19.82
C SER A 91 15.75 12.28 19.82
N GLN A 92 15.50 13.36 19.08
CA GLN A 92 14.13 13.83 18.81
C GLN A 92 13.41 12.86 17.86
N SER A 93 12.09 12.74 17.99
CA SER A 93 11.29 11.94 17.07
C SER A 93 10.88 12.71 15.81
N PRO A 94 10.52 12.03 14.70
CA PRO A 94 9.98 12.70 13.53
C PRO A 94 8.81 13.65 13.87
N LEU A 95 7.90 13.24 14.75
CA LEU A 95 6.77 14.07 15.19
C LEU A 95 7.25 15.33 15.94
N GLN A 96 8.26 15.22 16.80
CA GLN A 96 8.81 16.36 17.52
C GLN A 96 9.50 17.35 16.58
N LEU A 97 10.25 16.85 15.59
CA LEU A 97 10.86 17.69 14.57
C LEU A 97 9.79 18.40 13.74
N TRP A 98 8.75 17.68 13.33
CA TRP A 98 7.64 18.25 12.58
C TRP A 98 6.97 19.40 13.35
N LEU A 99 6.61 19.17 14.62
CA LEU A 99 6.01 20.22 15.48
C LEU A 99 6.94 21.42 15.70
N GLN A 100 8.25 21.20 15.73
CA GLN A 100 9.24 22.28 15.91
C GLN A 100 9.35 23.19 14.68
N PHE A 101 9.13 22.65 13.49
CA PHE A 101 9.33 23.36 12.23
C PHE A 101 8.03 23.64 11.47
N GLN A 102 6.88 23.27 12.02
CA GLN A 102 5.57 23.39 11.35
C GLN A 102 5.23 24.82 10.90
N ASP A 103 5.66 25.83 11.66
CA ASP A 103 5.42 27.25 11.36
C ASP A 103 6.52 27.89 10.51
N LEU A 104 7.55 27.14 10.12
CA LEU A 104 8.57 27.63 9.20
C LEU A 104 8.08 27.51 7.76
N VAL A 105 8.40 28.52 6.96
CA VAL A 105 8.24 28.43 5.51
C VAL A 105 9.22 27.37 5.02
N ASP A 106 8.72 26.36 4.32
CA ASP A 106 9.56 25.36 3.69
C ASP A 106 10.61 26.08 2.82
N PRO A 107 11.90 25.81 3.01
CA PRO A 107 12.92 26.38 2.16
C PRO A 107 12.63 25.95 0.72
N VAL A 108 12.77 26.88 -0.22
CA VAL A 108 12.70 26.57 -1.65
C VAL A 108 13.91 25.69 -1.99
N GLU A 109 13.73 24.37 -1.89
CA GLU A 109 14.80 23.38 -2.17
C GLU A 109 15.03 23.20 -3.68
N VAL A 110 14.04 23.52 -4.49
CA VAL A 110 14.05 23.43 -5.96
C VAL A 110 13.27 24.59 -6.57
N GLU A 111 13.68 25.02 -7.77
CA GLU A 111 12.92 26.01 -8.55
C GLU A 111 11.51 25.47 -8.85
N GLU A 112 10.51 26.36 -8.95
CA GLU A 112 9.10 25.98 -9.14
C GLU A 112 8.86 25.13 -10.40
N ASP A 113 9.76 25.22 -11.38
CA ASP A 113 9.73 24.49 -12.63
C ASP A 113 10.57 23.18 -12.62
N TYR A 114 11.15 22.82 -11.48
CA TYR A 114 11.93 21.58 -11.36
C TYR A 114 11.06 20.34 -11.61
N GLY A 115 11.40 19.62 -12.69
CA GLY A 115 10.66 18.43 -13.11
C GLY A 115 9.42 18.71 -13.97
N ILE A 116 9.13 19.98 -14.28
CA ILE A 116 8.09 20.34 -15.25
C ILE A 116 8.65 20.19 -16.67
N ASP A 117 8.15 19.21 -17.41
CA ASP A 117 8.41 19.10 -18.85
C ASP A 117 7.34 19.92 -19.61
N TRP A 118 7.65 21.19 -19.91
CA TRP A 118 6.74 22.10 -20.63
C TRP A 118 6.37 21.62 -22.03
N GLU A 119 7.17 20.75 -22.63
CA GLU A 119 6.90 20.11 -23.93
C GLU A 119 6.44 18.64 -23.79
N GLY A 120 6.31 18.16 -22.55
CA GLY A 120 5.88 16.81 -22.25
C GLY A 120 4.42 16.57 -22.63
N PRO A 121 4.03 15.32 -22.91
CA PRO A 121 2.63 15.00 -23.12
C PRO A 121 1.83 15.41 -21.88
N TYR A 122 0.79 16.23 -22.08
CA TYR A 122 -0.14 16.58 -21.01
C TYR A 122 -0.62 15.29 -20.33
N SER A 123 -0.48 15.22 -19.02
CA SER A 123 -1.13 14.19 -18.20
C SER A 123 -2.63 14.36 -18.35
N SER A 124 -3.26 13.66 -19.29
CA SER A 124 -4.70 13.58 -19.38
C SER A 124 -5.20 12.87 -18.11
N ASN A 125 -5.61 13.65 -17.11
CA ASN A 125 -6.23 13.21 -15.85
C ASN A 125 -5.49 12.05 -15.14
N ILE A 126 -4.42 12.34 -14.41
CA ILE A 126 -3.74 11.37 -13.51
C ILE A 126 -4.35 11.39 -12.09
N ASP A 127 -5.44 12.12 -11.85
CA ASP A 127 -6.04 12.23 -10.51
C ASP A 127 -6.59 10.90 -9.97
N SER A 128 -6.56 9.82 -10.74
CA SER A 128 -6.92 8.49 -10.25
C SER A 128 -6.17 7.41 -11.04
N VAL A 129 -5.25 6.69 -10.39
CA VAL A 129 -4.87 5.37 -10.86
C VAL A 129 -6.10 4.47 -10.67
N PRO A 130 -6.71 3.91 -11.72
CA PRO A 130 -7.85 3.03 -11.56
C PRO A 130 -7.36 1.76 -10.86
N VAL A 131 -7.65 1.66 -9.56
CA VAL A 131 -7.47 0.40 -8.82
C VAL A 131 -8.62 -0.51 -9.25
N PRO A 132 -8.34 -1.68 -9.84
CA PRO A 132 -9.40 -2.64 -10.17
C PRO A 132 -10.17 -2.97 -8.89
N GLU A 133 -11.47 -2.72 -8.89
CA GLU A 133 -12.33 -3.17 -7.81
C GLU A 133 -12.50 -4.68 -7.91
N VAL A 134 -12.41 -5.37 -6.76
CA VAL A 134 -12.74 -6.80 -6.69
C VAL A 134 -14.23 -6.94 -7.02
N CYS A 135 -14.51 -7.46 -8.20
CA CYS A 135 -15.85 -7.53 -8.75
C CYS A 135 -16.38 -8.95 -8.56
N LEU A 136 -17.04 -9.20 -7.43
CA LEU A 136 -17.86 -10.39 -7.30
C LEU A 136 -18.86 -10.42 -8.46
N GLY A 137 -19.05 -11.59 -9.10
CA GLY A 137 -20.01 -11.76 -10.20
C GLY A 137 -21.46 -11.38 -9.83
N ARG A 138 -21.73 -11.19 -8.53
CA ARG A 138 -22.96 -10.66 -7.97
C ARG A 138 -22.66 -9.80 -6.74
N GLU A 139 -23.28 -8.63 -6.64
CA GLU A 139 -23.24 -7.83 -5.41
C GLU A 139 -23.98 -8.53 -4.27
N LEU A 140 -23.31 -8.63 -3.12
CA LEU A 140 -23.91 -9.15 -1.89
C LEU A 140 -24.81 -8.09 -1.26
N SER A 141 -26.05 -8.44 -0.95
CA SER A 141 -26.94 -7.56 -0.17
C SER A 141 -26.41 -7.35 1.25
N ALA A 142 -26.81 -6.24 1.89
CA ALA A 142 -26.45 -5.95 3.27
C ALA A 142 -26.79 -7.09 4.26
N GLN A 143 -27.87 -7.85 4.00
CA GLN A 143 -28.24 -9.01 4.81
C GLN A 143 -27.30 -10.21 4.60
N GLN A 144 -26.73 -10.37 3.41
CA GLN A 144 -25.76 -11.42 3.11
C GLN A 144 -24.39 -11.08 3.70
N LEU A 145 -23.97 -9.81 3.59
CA LEU A 145 -22.76 -9.32 4.26
C LEU A 145 -22.84 -9.49 5.79
N ALA A 146 -23.98 -9.19 6.39
CA ALA A 146 -24.19 -9.37 7.84
C ALA A 146 -24.13 -10.85 8.31
N ARG A 147 -24.21 -11.82 7.40
CA ARG A 147 -24.07 -13.25 7.70
C ARG A 147 -22.63 -13.75 7.62
N LEU A 148 -21.72 -12.95 7.06
CA LEU A 148 -20.31 -13.28 7.05
C LEU A 148 -19.75 -13.16 8.47
N THR A 149 -18.79 -14.03 8.79
CA THR A 149 -18.08 -13.91 10.06
C THR A 149 -17.34 -12.57 10.06
N PRO A 150 -17.55 -11.71 11.07
CA PRO A 150 -16.89 -10.42 11.12
C PRO A 150 -15.38 -10.62 11.23
N PRO A 151 -14.57 -9.70 10.67
CA PRO A 151 -13.13 -9.73 10.88
C PRO A 151 -12.83 -9.67 12.38
N SER A 152 -12.22 -10.73 12.91
CA SER A 152 -11.92 -10.88 14.34
C SER A 152 -10.90 -9.82 14.79
N ALA A 153 -10.89 -9.52 16.09
CA ALA A 153 -9.87 -8.65 16.66
C ALA A 153 -8.47 -9.31 16.61
N SER A 154 -8.40 -10.63 16.75
CA SER A 154 -7.15 -11.39 16.78
C SER A 154 -6.69 -11.78 15.37
N PHE A 155 -5.39 -11.60 15.10
CA PHE A 155 -4.80 -12.03 13.82
C PHE A 155 -4.78 -13.56 13.69
N ALA A 156 -4.74 -14.29 14.80
CA ALA A 156 -4.72 -15.76 14.79
C ALA A 156 -5.99 -16.36 14.16
N ASP A 157 -7.13 -15.69 14.31
CA ASP A 157 -8.42 -16.16 13.80
C ASP A 157 -8.65 -15.73 12.34
N ALA A 158 -7.78 -14.86 11.78
CA ALA A 158 -8.00 -14.26 10.47
C ALA A 158 -8.06 -15.31 9.35
N LEU A 159 -7.28 -16.39 9.48
CA LEU A 159 -7.31 -17.50 8.53
C LEU A 159 -8.65 -18.26 8.58
N ASP A 160 -9.19 -18.50 9.77
CA ASP A 160 -10.48 -19.16 9.93
C ASP A 160 -11.61 -18.29 9.38
N VAL A 161 -11.56 -16.98 9.60
CA VAL A 161 -12.49 -16.01 9.01
C VAL A 161 -12.40 -16.03 7.49
N TYR A 162 -11.19 -16.08 6.93
CA TYR A 162 -10.97 -16.19 5.49
C TYR A 162 -11.59 -17.49 4.92
N ILE A 163 -11.31 -18.65 5.51
CA ILE A 163 -11.85 -19.93 5.03
C ILE A 163 -13.38 -19.96 5.11
N ASP A 164 -13.96 -19.51 6.23
CA ASP A 164 -15.41 -19.45 6.41
C ASP A 164 -16.07 -18.49 5.41
N THR A 165 -15.45 -17.35 5.12
CA THR A 165 -15.98 -16.37 4.16
C THR A 165 -15.95 -16.88 2.73
N VAL A 166 -14.87 -17.54 2.30
CA VAL A 166 -14.82 -18.23 0.99
C VAL A 166 -15.97 -19.24 0.87
N GLN A 167 -16.17 -20.07 1.90
CA GLN A 167 -17.25 -21.08 1.89
C GLN A 167 -18.64 -20.45 1.80
N ARG A 168 -18.90 -19.39 2.56
CA ARG A 168 -20.21 -18.71 2.56
C ARG A 168 -20.50 -17.99 1.26
N VAL A 169 -19.52 -17.29 0.69
CA VAL A 169 -19.71 -16.58 -0.58
C VAL A 169 -19.95 -17.56 -1.72
N ASN A 170 -19.22 -18.69 -1.75
CA ASN A 170 -19.44 -19.77 -2.71
C ASN A 170 -20.80 -20.49 -2.54
N GLN A 171 -21.44 -20.45 -1.37
CA GLN A 171 -22.80 -20.98 -1.19
C GLN A 171 -23.89 -20.00 -1.66
N ILE A 172 -23.56 -18.72 -1.76
CA ILE A 172 -24.49 -17.65 -2.12
C ILE A 172 -24.47 -17.35 -3.63
N THR A 173 -23.36 -17.68 -4.30
CA THR A 173 -23.07 -17.44 -5.72
C THR A 173 -23.38 -18.70 -6.53
#